data_AF-A0A0C4WNM9-F1
#
_entry.id   AF-A0A0C4WNM9-F1
#
_cell.length_a   1.000
_cell.length_b   1.000
_cell.length_c   1.000
_cell.angle_alpha   90.00
_cell.angle_beta   90.00
_cell.angle_gamma   90.00
#
_symmetry.space_group_name_H-M   'P 1'
#
loop_
_entity.id
_entity.type
_entity.pdbx_description
1 polymer ?
#
loop_
_entity_poly.entity_id
_entity_poly.type
_entity_poly.pdbx_seq_one_letter_code
_entity_poly.pdbx_strand_id
1 'polypeptide(L)'
;MNSMSYKGYTARIEFDERDDIFVGRVLGVRDIISFQGASVAELRTEFHLAVDDYLADCAEQGISPDKPASGKIMLRIRPEVHAAATIAAQAAGKSLNQWADEVFERAAHS
;
A
#
# COMPACT_ATOMS: atom_id res chain seq x y z
N MET A 1 1.26 11.86 4.08
CA MET A 1 2.41 11.01 3.66
C MET A 1 2.61 11.24 2.18
N ASN A 2 3.82 11.49 1.70
CA ASN A 2 4.06 11.59 0.26
C ASN A 2 4.16 10.19 -0.34
N SER A 3 3.38 9.92 -1.37
CA SER A 3 3.31 8.60 -2.01
C SER A 3 3.28 8.68 -3.52
N MET A 4 3.73 7.62 -4.17
CA MET A 4 3.62 7.41 -5.62
C MET A 4 2.95 6.07 -5.90
N SER A 5 2.21 5.98 -7.00
CA SER A 5 1.55 4.74 -7.41
C SER A 5 1.84 4.42 -8.87
N TYR A 6 2.12 3.15 -9.16
CA TYR A 6 2.41 2.65 -10.51
C TYR A 6 2.07 1.16 -10.59
N LYS A 7 1.32 0.74 -11.63
CA LYS A 7 0.87 -0.66 -11.85
C LYS A 7 0.23 -1.34 -10.62
N GLY A 8 -0.46 -0.57 -9.77
CA GLY A 8 -1.08 -1.07 -8.55
C GLY A 8 -0.16 -1.17 -7.33
N TYR A 9 1.14 -0.89 -7.49
CA TYR A 9 2.09 -0.75 -6.39
C TYR A 9 2.08 0.68 -5.87
N THR A 10 2.26 0.83 -4.56
CA THR A 10 2.34 2.13 -3.89
C THR A 10 3.67 2.23 -3.17
N ALA A 11 4.35 3.36 -3.31
CA ALA A 11 5.59 3.65 -2.58
C ALA A 11 5.40 4.80 -1.61
N ARG A 12 6.03 4.71 -0.43
CA ARG A 12 6.26 5.86 0.45
C ARG A 12 7.51 6.59 0.03
N ILE A 13 7.50 7.91 0.10
CA ILE A 13 8.64 8.76 -0.22
C ILE A 13 9.10 9.50 1.04
N GLU A 14 10.39 9.42 1.32
CA GLU A 14 11.08 10.10 2.42
C GLU A 14 12.24 10.94 1.84
N PHE A 15 12.58 12.05 2.48
CA PHE A 15 13.75 12.86 2.11
C PHE A 15 14.92 12.45 3.02
N ASP A 16 16.07 12.14 2.42
CA ASP A 16 17.32 11.91 3.13
C ASP A 16 18.15 13.20 3.11
N GLU A 17 18.24 13.85 4.27
CA GLU A 17 18.99 15.09 4.45
C GLU A 17 20.50 14.89 4.31
N ARG A 18 21.02 13.69 4.59
CA ARG A 18 22.47 13.45 4.57
C ARG A 18 23.00 13.42 3.15
N ASP A 19 22.22 12.84 2.25
CA ASP A 19 22.59 12.62 0.86
C ASP A 19 21.86 13.58 -0.11
N ASP A 20 20.97 14.44 0.41
CA ASP A 20 20.16 15.43 -0.33
C ASP A 20 19.35 14.80 -1.48
N ILE A 21 18.72 13.66 -1.19
CA ILE A 21 17.94 12.87 -2.15
C ILE A 21 16.59 12.46 -1.59
N PHE A 22 15.67 12.11 -2.48
CA PHE A 22 14.46 11.38 -2.10
C PHE A 22 14.71 9.88 -2.16
N VAL A 23 14.22 9.18 -1.14
CA VAL A 23 14.23 7.72 -1.07
C VAL A 23 12.79 7.21 -1.10
N GLY A 24 12.54 6.28 -2.01
CA GLY A 24 11.26 5.61 -2.17
C GLY A 24 11.32 4.15 -1.74
N ARG A 25 10.26 3.67 -1.09
CA ARG A 25 10.10 2.24 -0.76
C ARG A 25 8.70 1.76 -1.13
N VAL A 26 8.63 0.68 -1.89
CA VAL A 26 7.36 0.03 -2.25
C VAL A 26 6.74 -0.62 -1.01
N LEU A 27 5.42 -0.46 -0.88
CA LEU A 27 4.59 -0.93 0.23
C LEU A 27 3.72 -2.10 -0.22
N GLY A 28 3.35 -2.96 0.74
CA GLY A 28 2.42 -4.07 0.50
C GLY A 28 3.04 -5.28 -0.19
N VAL A 29 4.36 -5.32 -0.36
CA VAL A 29 5.14 -6.45 -0.88
C VAL A 29 6.06 -7.00 0.21
N ARG A 30 6.41 -8.29 0.14
CA ARG A 30 7.38 -8.91 1.06
C ARG A 30 8.80 -8.53 0.71
N ASP A 31 9.08 -8.41 -0.59
CA ASP A 31 10.38 -8.01 -1.10
C ASP A 31 10.70 -6.55 -0.76
N ILE A 32 11.97 -6.27 -0.49
CA ILE A 32 12.42 -4.90 -0.24
C ILE A 32 12.76 -4.27 -1.59
N ILE A 33 11.81 -3.51 -2.13
CA ILE A 33 11.99 -2.74 -3.36
C ILE A 33 12.16 -1.26 -2.96
N SER A 34 13.35 -0.73 -3.18
CA SER A 34 13.71 0.66 -2.91
C SER A 34 14.32 1.33 -4.13
N PHE A 35 14.13 2.63 -4.23
CA PHE A 35 14.63 3.47 -5.32
C PHE A 35 14.94 4.86 -4.75
N GLN A 36 15.69 5.67 -5.50
CA GLN A 36 16.06 7.02 -5.06
C GLN A 36 16.12 7.98 -6.24
N GLY A 37 16.16 9.28 -5.96
CA GLY A 37 16.38 10.30 -6.99
C GLY A 37 16.59 11.68 -6.38
N ALA A 38 17.39 12.51 -7.04
CA ALA A 38 17.68 13.89 -6.64
C ALA A 38 16.57 14.86 -7.09
N SER A 39 15.64 14.40 -7.93
CA SER A 39 14.47 15.18 -8.36
C SER A 39 13.21 14.32 -8.40
N VAL A 40 12.04 14.96 -8.37
CA VAL A 40 10.75 14.27 -8.52
C VAL A 40 10.65 13.51 -9.85
N ALA A 41 11.27 14.03 -10.92
CA ALA A 41 11.27 13.41 -12.23
C ALA A 41 12.10 12.12 -12.24
N GLU A 42 13.32 12.20 -11.70
CA GLU A 42 14.21 11.04 -11.53
C GLU A 42 13.57 9.99 -10.63
N LEU A 43 13.05 10.40 -9.47
CA LEU A 43 12.40 9.51 -8.52
C LEU A 43 11.22 8.74 -9.14
N ARG A 44 10.44 9.38 -10.02
CA ARG A 44 9.34 8.71 -10.74
C ARG A 44 9.86 7.69 -11.74
N THR A 45 10.91 8.02 -12.48
CA THR A 45 11.54 7.09 -13.44
C THR A 45 12.09 5.87 -12.71
N GLU A 46 12.87 6.10 -11.64
CA GLU A 46 13.48 5.04 -10.83
C GLU A 46 12.41 4.18 -10.14
N PHE A 47 11.29 4.78 -9.70
CA PHE A 47 10.16 4.00 -9.19
C PHE A 47 9.58 3.05 -10.25
N HIS A 48 9.32 3.55 -11.46
CA HIS A 48 8.74 2.73 -12.52
C HIS A 48 9.68 1.60 -12.92
N LEU A 49 10.98 1.89 -13.05
CA LEU A 49 12.01 0.89 -13.34
C LEU A 49 12.06 -0.18 -12.26
N ALA A 50 12.14 0.21 -10.98
CA ALA A 50 12.19 -0.75 -9.88
C ALA A 50 10.96 -1.67 -9.82
N VAL A 51 9.77 -1.17 -10.16
CA VAL A 51 8.55 -1.99 -10.25
C VAL A 51 8.56 -2.88 -11.50
N ASP A 52 9.02 -2.38 -12.63
CA ASP A 52 9.05 -3.15 -13.88
C ASP A 52 10.08 -4.27 -13.82
N ASP A 53 11.25 -4.01 -13.25
CA ASP A 53 12.29 -5.01 -13.02
C ASP A 53 11.78 -6.09 -12.06
N TYR A 54 11.13 -5.72 -10.96
CA TYR A 54 10.49 -6.67 -10.05
C TYR A 54 9.48 -7.59 -10.75
N LEU A 55 8.62 -7.02 -11.60
CA LEU A 55 7.62 -7.77 -12.34
C LEU A 55 8.27 -8.69 -13.39
N ALA A 56 9.34 -8.24 -14.04
CA ALA A 56 10.11 -9.02 -15.00
C ALA A 56 10.81 -10.22 -14.31
N ASP A 57 11.47 -9.98 -13.18
CA ASP A 57 12.13 -11.02 -12.36
C ASP A 57 11.12 -12.08 -11.91
N CYS A 58 9.93 -11.66 -11.47
CA CYS A 58 8.86 -12.59 -11.11
C CYS A 58 8.44 -13.47 -12.30
N ALA A 59 8.30 -12.86 -13.48
CA ALA A 59 7.91 -13.56 -14.70
C ALA A 59 8.99 -14.55 -15.16
N GLU A 60 10.27 -14.18 -15.10
CA GLU A 60 11.40 -15.05 -15.45
C GLU A 60 11.48 -16.27 -14.53
N GLN A 61 11.25 -16.08 -13.24
CA GLN A 61 11.28 -17.16 -12.24
C GLN A 61 9.98 -18.00 -12.21
N GLY A 62 8.95 -17.61 -12.98
CA GLY A 62 7.64 -18.26 -12.96
C GLY A 62 6.90 -18.13 -11.63
N ILE A 63 7.24 -17.12 -10.82
CA ILE A 63 6.58 -16.82 -9.55
C ILE A 63 5.51 -15.76 -9.77
N SER A 64 4.42 -15.86 -9.01
CA SER A 64 3.43 -14.78 -9.00
C SER A 64 3.99 -13.60 -8.19
N PRO A 65 4.02 -12.39 -8.75
CA PRO A 65 4.42 -11.22 -7.99
C PRO A 65 3.49 -11.02 -6.80
N ASP A 66 4.02 -10.48 -5.71
CA ASP A 66 3.25 -10.20 -4.52
C ASP A 66 2.10 -9.26 -4.87
N LYS A 67 0.88 -9.77 -4.76
CA LYS A 67 -0.29 -8.91 -4.87
C LYS A 67 -0.35 -8.01 -3.64
N PRO A 68 -0.39 -6.68 -3.81
CA PRO A 68 -0.40 -5.74 -2.68
C PRO A 68 -1.54 -5.96 -1.68
N ALA A 69 -2.63 -6.60 -2.11
CA ALA A 69 -3.73 -6.98 -1.21
C ALA A 69 -4.50 -8.21 -1.73
N SER A 70 -4.90 -9.09 -0.81
CA SER A 70 -5.77 -10.24 -1.09
C SER A 70 -7.27 -9.95 -0.89
N GLY A 71 -7.60 -8.74 -0.41
CA GLY A 71 -8.95 -8.39 0.07
C GLY A 71 -9.36 -9.05 1.39
N LYS A 72 -8.53 -9.94 1.95
CA LYS A 72 -8.81 -10.60 3.24
C LYS A 72 -8.10 -9.86 4.36
N ILE A 73 -8.88 -9.44 5.35
CA ILE A 73 -8.38 -8.72 6.52
C ILE A 73 -8.70 -9.55 7.77
N MET A 74 -7.68 -10.18 8.37
CA MET A 74 -7.79 -10.89 9.64
C MET A 74 -7.26 -9.99 10.76
N LEU A 75 -8.16 -9.43 11.56
CA LEU A 75 -7.80 -8.52 12.65
C LEU A 75 -8.31 -9.03 13.99
N ARG A 76 -7.48 -8.88 15.01
CA ARG A 76 -7.92 -8.94 16.40
C ARG A 76 -8.15 -7.52 16.88
N ILE A 77 -9.41 -7.15 17.07
CA ILE A 77 -9.79 -5.85 17.63
C ILE A 77 -10.33 -6.01 19.05
N ARG A 78 -10.30 -4.93 19.83
CA ARG A 78 -10.80 -4.93 21.21
C ARG A 78 -12.33 -5.19 21.22
N PRO A 79 -12.87 -5.96 22.18
CA PRO A 79 -14.30 -6.30 22.20
C PRO A 79 -15.23 -5.09 22.15
N GLU A 80 -14.89 -3.99 22.82
CA GLU A 80 -15.67 -2.76 22.82
C GLU A 80 -15.72 -2.09 21.44
N VAL A 81 -14.63 -2.16 20.67
CA VAL A 81 -14.58 -1.65 19.29
C VAL A 81 -15.40 -2.53 18.36
N HIS A 82 -15.33 -3.86 18.53
CA HIS A 82 -16.13 -4.80 17.75
C HIS A 82 -17.63 -4.59 17.97
N ALA A 83 -18.06 -4.39 19.22
CA ALA A 83 -19.45 -4.12 19.56
C ALA A 83 -19.93 -2.80 18.93
N ALA A 84 -19.16 -1.72 19.07
CA ALA A 84 -19.49 -0.43 18.48
C ALA A 84 -19.58 -0.48 16.95
N ALA A 85 -18.62 -1.14 16.28
CA ALA A 85 -18.62 -1.30 14.83
C ALA A 85 -19.82 -2.14 14.34
N THR A 86 -20.19 -3.18 15.08
CA THR A 86 -21.35 -4.03 14.75
C THR A 86 -22.65 -3.23 14.82
N ILE A 87 -22.85 -2.43 15.87
CA ILE A 87 -24.02 -1.55 16.02
C ILE A 87 -24.06 -0.52 14.90
N ALA A 88 -22.93 0.13 14.60
CA ALA A 88 -22.84 1.11 13.53
C ALA A 88 -23.17 0.51 12.15
N ALA A 89 -22.68 -0.70 11.86
CA ALA A 89 -22.99 -1.42 10.63
C ALA A 89 -24.50 -1.74 10.52
N GLN A 90 -25.10 -2.26 11.59
CA GLN A 90 -26.53 -2.58 11.62
C GLN A 90 -27.41 -1.33 11.46
N ALA A 91 -27.07 -0.23 12.14
CA ALA A 91 -27.78 1.05 12.01
C ALA A 91 -27.73 1.61 10.58
N ALA A 92 -26.65 1.32 9.85
CA ALA A 92 -26.49 1.68 8.44
C ALA A 92 -27.12 0.65 7.47
N GLY A 93 -27.71 -0.45 7.96
CA GLY A 93 -28.29 -1.51 7.14
C GLY A 93 -27.26 -2.38 6.41
N LYS A 94 -26.04 -2.50 6.94
CA LYS A 94 -24.90 -3.17 6.30
C LYS A 94 -24.39 -4.34 7.14
N SER A 95 -23.78 -5.32 6.48
CA SER A 95 -22.93 -6.28 7.19
C SER A 95 -21.69 -5.59 7.77
N LEU A 96 -21.10 -6.16 8.83
CA LEU A 96 -19.88 -5.62 9.43
C LEU A 96 -18.74 -5.50 8.42
N ASN A 97 -18.60 -6.47 7.51
CA ASN A 97 -17.56 -6.45 6.48
C ASN A 97 -17.76 -5.32 5.47
N GLN A 98 -18.99 -5.10 4.99
CA GLN A 98 -19.30 -3.99 4.07
C GLN A 98 -19.07 -2.63 4.74
N TRP A 99 -19.51 -2.49 6.00
CA TRP A 99 -19.27 -1.27 6.76
C TRP A 99 -17.78 -1.03 6.99
N ALA A 100 -17.01 -2.07 7.32
CA ALA A 100 -15.57 -1.97 7.52
C ALA A 100 -14.83 -1.59 6.22
N ASP A 101 -15.22 -2.18 5.08
CA ASP A 101 -14.66 -1.87 3.75
C ASP A 101 -14.79 -0.37 3.42
N GLU A 102 -15.98 0.20 3.60
CA GLU A 102 -16.22 1.65 3.38
C GLU A 102 -15.45 2.56 4.35
N VAL A 103 -15.29 2.11 5.60
CA VAL A 103 -14.49 2.85 6.59
C VAL A 103 -13.01 2.81 6.21
N PHE A 104 -12.50 1.65 5.77
CA PHE A 104 -11.13 1.52 5.28
C PHE A 104 -10.89 2.34 4.02
N GLU A 105 -11.81 2.30 3.06
CA GLU A 105 -11.75 3.11 1.84
C GLU A 105 -11.63 4.59 2.18
N ARG A 106 -12.51 5.10 3.05
CA ARG A 106 -12.50 6.52 3.45
C ARG A 106 -11.22 6.91 4.18
N ALA A 107 -10.74 6.07 5.09
CA ALA A 107 -9.53 6.34 5.87
C ALA A 107 -8.25 6.23 5.03
N ALA A 108 -8.26 5.42 3.96
CA ALA A 108 -7.12 5.28 3.07
C ALA A 108 -6.97 6.46 2.09
N HIS A 109 -8.06 7.18 1.79
CA HIS A 109 -8.09 8.31 0.87
C HIS A 109 -8.26 9.68 1.56
N SER A 110 -8.22 9.74 2.90
CA SER A 110 -8.25 10.97 3.70
C SER A 110 -6.86 11.52 3.99
#